data_AF-A0ABC9PXS8-F1
#
_entry.id   AF-A0ABC9PXS8-F1
#
_cell.length_a   1.000
_cell.length_b   1.000
_cell.length_c   1.000
_cell.angle_alpha   90.00
_cell.angle_beta   90.00
_cell.angle_gamma   90.00
#
_symmetry.space_group_name_H-M   'P 1'
#
loop_
_entity.id
_entity.type
_entity.pdbx_description
1 polymer ?
#
loop_
_entity_poly.entity_id
_entity_poly.type
_entity_poly.pdbx_seq_one_letter_code
_entity_poly.pdbx_strand_id
1 'polypeptide(L)'
;MMTLQIHTGGINLKKKNIYSIRKLGVGIASVTLGTLLISGGVTPAANAAQHDEAQQNAFYQVLNMPNLNADQRNGFIQSLKDDPSQSANVLGEAQKLNDSQAPKADAQQNNFNKDQQSAFYEILNMPNLNEEQRNGFIQSLKDDPSQSTNVLGEAKKLNESQAPKADNNFNKEQQNAFYEILNMPNLNEEQRNGFIQSLKDDPSQSANLLAEAKK
;
A
#
# COMPACT_ATOMS: atom_id res chain seq x y z
N MET A 1 -52.99 37.99 -33.32
CA MET A 1 -51.57 38.34 -33.07
C MET A 1 -51.17 37.70 -31.76
N MET A 2 -50.31 36.67 -31.79
CA MET A 2 -49.73 36.04 -30.59
C MET A 2 -48.24 35.84 -30.83
N THR A 3 -47.46 36.26 -29.86
CA THR A 3 -46.00 36.37 -29.83
C THR A 3 -45.36 35.01 -29.51
N LEU A 4 -44.28 34.68 -30.23
CA LEU A 4 -43.45 33.49 -30.00
C LEU A 4 -42.19 33.92 -29.22
N GLN A 5 -41.98 33.34 -28.03
CA GLN A 5 -40.82 33.61 -27.18
C GLN A 5 -40.01 32.33 -27.04
N ILE A 6 -38.77 32.34 -27.54
CA ILE A 6 -37.82 31.22 -27.44
C ILE A 6 -36.77 31.61 -26.41
N HIS A 7 -36.72 30.89 -25.29
CA HIS A 7 -35.62 30.97 -24.32
C HIS A 7 -34.65 29.81 -24.58
N THR A 8 -33.47 30.15 -25.10
CA THR A 8 -32.35 29.21 -25.26
C THR A 8 -31.50 29.21 -23.99
N GLY A 9 -31.32 28.01 -23.42
CA GLY A 9 -30.50 27.78 -22.24
C GLY A 9 -29.01 28.05 -22.50
N GLY A 10 -28.41 28.86 -21.62
CA GLY A 10 -26.97 29.12 -21.58
C GLY A 10 -26.28 28.15 -20.61
N ILE A 11 -25.35 27.36 -21.15
CA ILE A 11 -24.52 26.40 -20.43
C ILE A 11 -23.41 27.16 -19.69
N ASN A 12 -23.26 26.89 -18.40
CA ASN A 12 -22.25 27.46 -17.52
C ASN A 12 -20.87 26.79 -17.79
N LEU A 13 -19.91 27.49 -18.41
CA LEU A 13 -18.52 27.04 -18.50
C LEU A 13 -17.62 27.84 -17.55
N LYS A 14 -17.01 27.09 -16.63
CA LYS A 14 -16.05 27.54 -15.62
C LYS A 14 -14.80 28.17 -16.27
N LYS A 15 -14.27 29.18 -15.57
CA LYS A 15 -13.09 30.01 -15.87
C LYS A 15 -11.90 29.19 -16.41
N LYS A 16 -11.42 29.54 -17.61
CA LYS A 16 -10.09 29.18 -18.11
C LYS A 16 -9.07 30.21 -17.60
N ASN A 17 -8.06 29.76 -16.87
CA ASN A 17 -6.86 30.54 -16.59
C ASN A 17 -6.13 30.81 -17.90
N ILE A 18 -6.04 32.09 -18.28
CA ILE A 18 -5.29 32.54 -19.45
C ILE A 18 -3.86 32.77 -18.98
N TYR A 19 -2.93 31.90 -19.39
CA TYR A 19 -1.50 32.14 -19.18
C TYR A 19 -1.00 33.13 -20.24
N SER A 20 -0.52 34.30 -19.78
CA SER A 20 0.07 35.33 -20.63
C SER A 20 1.41 34.87 -21.21
N ILE A 21 1.47 34.69 -22.54
CA ILE A 21 2.71 34.44 -23.27
C ILE A 21 3.46 35.76 -23.41
N ARG A 22 4.50 35.98 -22.60
CA ARG A 22 5.50 37.02 -22.87
C ARG A 22 6.41 36.53 -24.00
N LYS A 23 6.26 37.10 -25.20
CA LYS A 23 7.26 37.01 -26.28
C LYS A 23 8.52 37.76 -25.83
N LEU A 24 9.66 37.09 -25.77
CA LEU A 24 10.98 37.74 -25.71
C LEU A 24 11.95 37.06 -26.68
N GLY A 25 12.44 37.89 -27.62
CA GLY A 25 13.77 37.86 -28.25
C GLY A 25 14.35 36.54 -28.76
N VAL A 26 14.36 36.39 -30.08
CA VAL A 26 15.28 35.47 -30.79
C VAL A 26 16.71 35.97 -30.60
N GLY A 27 17.56 35.18 -29.94
CA GLY A 27 19.00 35.38 -29.83
C GLY A 27 19.72 34.07 -30.12
N ILE A 28 20.14 33.89 -31.36
CA ILE A 28 21.01 32.78 -31.77
C ILE A 28 22.41 32.99 -31.20
N ALA A 29 22.80 32.20 -30.21
CA ALA A 29 24.20 32.08 -29.79
C ALA A 29 24.71 30.69 -30.17
N SER A 30 25.50 30.64 -31.24
CA SER A 30 26.21 29.46 -31.71
C SER A 30 27.21 28.99 -30.64
N VAL A 31 27.06 27.77 -30.14
CA VAL A 31 28.06 27.16 -29.23
C VAL A 31 29.20 26.61 -30.08
N THR A 32 30.35 27.30 -30.03
CA THR A 32 31.61 26.72 -30.52
C THR A 32 32.18 25.84 -29.41
N LEU A 33 32.29 24.55 -29.69
CA LEU A 33 32.93 23.56 -28.84
C LEU A 33 34.46 23.63 -29.09
N GLY A 34 35.25 24.06 -28.10
CA GLY A 34 36.70 24.21 -28.27
C GLY A 34 37.49 24.25 -26.96
N THR A 35 38.12 23.11 -26.66
CA THR A 35 39.15 22.76 -25.67
C THR A 35 39.86 23.90 -24.92
N LEU A 36 39.76 23.89 -23.58
CA LEU A 36 40.55 24.76 -22.69
C LEU A 36 41.89 24.09 -22.33
N LEU A 37 42.98 24.61 -22.90
CA LEU A 37 44.35 24.36 -22.44
C LEU A 37 44.69 25.32 -21.30
N ILE A 38 45.13 24.75 -20.17
CA ILE A 38 45.40 25.42 -18.91
C ILE A 38 46.78 26.11 -19.00
N SER A 39 46.81 27.44 -18.94
CA SER A 39 48.02 28.20 -18.60
C SER A 39 47.69 29.40 -17.70
N GLY A 40 48.15 29.32 -16.45
CA GLY A 40 48.61 30.46 -15.66
C GLY A 40 47.59 31.48 -15.15
N GLY A 41 47.23 31.34 -13.86
CA GLY A 41 47.06 32.49 -12.97
C GLY A 41 45.62 32.84 -12.57
N VAL A 42 45.43 32.88 -11.25
CA VAL A 42 44.34 33.42 -10.43
C VAL A 42 43.08 32.56 -10.25
N THR A 43 42.99 31.94 -9.07
CA THR A 43 41.73 31.58 -8.40
C THR A 43 41.57 32.52 -7.20
N PRO A 44 40.35 32.96 -6.86
CA PRO A 44 39.47 32.02 -6.15
C PRO A 44 38.00 32.14 -6.58
N ALA A 45 37.42 31.04 -7.02
CA ALA A 45 36.03 30.75 -6.68
C ALA A 45 35.74 29.27 -6.95
N ALA A 46 35.75 28.49 -5.88
CA ALA A 46 35.20 27.13 -5.82
C ALA A 46 33.67 27.07 -6.08
N ASN A 47 33.07 28.08 -6.71
CA ASN A 47 31.62 28.23 -6.90
C ASN A 47 31.12 27.85 -8.31
N ALA A 48 31.98 27.75 -9.33
CA ALA A 48 31.55 27.32 -10.67
C ALA A 48 31.39 25.79 -10.76
N ALA A 49 32.27 25.03 -10.09
CA ALA A 49 32.25 23.57 -10.13
C ALA A 49 31.09 22.95 -9.31
N GLN A 50 30.63 23.62 -8.25
CA GLN A 50 29.51 23.17 -7.42
C GLN A 50 28.14 23.39 -8.09
N HIS A 51 28.04 24.37 -8.99
CA HIS A 51 26.82 24.60 -9.78
C HIS A 51 26.63 23.51 -10.84
N ASP A 52 27.71 23.06 -11.48
CA ASP A 52 27.68 22.00 -12.49
C ASP A 52 27.28 20.65 -11.90
N GLU A 53 27.85 20.27 -10.75
CA GLU A 53 27.59 18.97 -10.14
C GLU A 53 26.16 18.85 -9.61
N ALA A 54 25.63 19.89 -8.96
CA ALA A 54 24.24 19.90 -8.49
C ALA A 54 23.22 19.88 -9.64
N GLN A 55 23.53 20.58 -10.74
CA GLN A 55 22.70 20.58 -11.96
C GLN A 55 22.73 19.24 -12.68
N GLN A 56 23.92 18.66 -12.85
CA GLN A 56 24.09 17.32 -13.41
C GLN A 56 23.40 16.27 -12.53
N ASN A 57 23.53 16.38 -11.21
CA ASN A 57 22.87 15.48 -10.26
C ASN A 57 21.34 15.59 -10.37
N ALA A 58 20.77 16.79 -10.45
CA ALA A 58 19.34 16.98 -10.69
C ALA A 58 18.88 16.36 -12.02
N PHE A 59 19.68 16.51 -13.08
CA PHE A 59 19.40 15.90 -14.38
C PHE A 59 19.38 14.38 -14.33
N TYR A 60 20.41 13.76 -13.73
CA TYR A 60 20.48 12.30 -13.56
C TYR A 60 19.35 11.76 -12.68
N GLN A 61 19.00 12.47 -11.61
CA GLN A 61 17.90 12.09 -10.73
C GLN A 61 16.56 12.09 -11.47
N VAL A 62 16.21 13.18 -12.16
CA VAL A 62 14.96 13.28 -12.92
C VAL A 62 14.89 12.22 -14.03
N LEU A 63 16.01 11.98 -14.72
CA LEU A 63 16.10 10.98 -15.79
C LEU A 63 15.77 9.56 -15.29
N ASN A 64 16.19 9.26 -14.05
CA ASN A 64 16.07 7.93 -13.45
C ASN A 64 14.85 7.78 -12.53
N MET A 65 13.96 8.77 -12.46
CA MET A 65 12.74 8.69 -11.66
C MET A 65 11.78 7.62 -12.24
N PRO A 66 11.48 6.55 -11.49
CA PRO A 66 10.79 5.37 -12.00
C PRO A 66 9.29 5.62 -12.24
N ASN A 67 8.70 6.61 -11.58
CA ASN A 67 7.25 6.82 -11.56
C ASN A 67 6.80 8.00 -12.44
N LEU A 68 7.72 8.61 -13.17
CA LEU A 68 7.40 9.63 -14.18
C LEU A 68 7.23 8.96 -15.55
N ASN A 69 6.16 9.32 -16.26
CA ASN A 69 6.03 8.93 -17.67
C ASN A 69 7.01 9.72 -18.56
N ALA A 70 7.16 9.28 -19.81
CA ALA A 70 8.13 9.86 -20.74
C ALA A 70 7.91 11.36 -20.97
N ASP A 71 6.66 11.81 -21.07
CA ASP A 71 6.34 13.22 -21.34
C ASP A 71 6.64 14.11 -20.12
N GLN A 72 6.29 13.66 -18.92
CA GLN A 72 6.61 14.36 -17.66
C GLN A 72 8.12 14.47 -17.46
N ARG A 73 8.83 13.35 -17.63
CA ARG A 73 10.30 13.29 -17.51
C ARG A 73 10.95 14.23 -18.52
N ASN A 74 10.54 14.16 -19.79
CA ASN A 74 11.07 15.03 -20.84
C ASN A 74 10.76 16.50 -20.56
N GLY A 75 9.58 16.82 -20.02
CA GLY A 75 9.21 18.17 -19.60
C GLY A 75 10.16 18.75 -18.55
N PHE A 76 10.42 18.01 -17.47
CA PHE A 76 11.37 18.45 -16.44
C PHE A 76 12.80 18.55 -16.95
N ILE A 77 13.24 17.61 -17.79
CA ILE A 77 14.56 17.62 -18.41
C ILE A 77 14.75 18.84 -19.32
N GLN A 78 13.71 19.28 -20.04
CA GLN A 78 13.77 20.52 -20.82
C GLN A 78 13.85 21.75 -19.92
N SER A 79 13.04 21.85 -18.86
CA SER A 79 13.13 22.95 -17.90
C SER A 79 14.53 23.06 -17.27
N LEU A 80 15.19 21.94 -16.99
CA LEU A 80 16.58 21.91 -16.50
C LEU A 80 17.61 22.38 -17.55
N LYS A 81 17.34 22.18 -18.84
CA LYS A 81 18.19 22.66 -19.93
C LYS A 81 17.98 24.15 -20.21
N ASP A 82 16.73 24.60 -20.12
CA ASP A 82 16.34 25.98 -20.40
C ASP A 82 16.84 26.94 -19.31
N ASP A 83 16.76 26.53 -18.04
CA ASP A 83 17.30 27.30 -16.92
C ASP A 83 17.95 26.39 -15.85
N PRO A 84 19.25 26.09 -15.99
CA PRO A 84 19.98 25.30 -15.01
C PRO A 84 20.00 25.90 -13.61
N SER A 85 19.76 27.20 -13.44
CA SER A 85 19.73 27.84 -12.12
C SER A 85 18.50 27.41 -11.29
N GLN A 86 17.45 26.90 -11.93
CA GLN A 86 16.22 26.41 -11.30
C GLN A 86 16.28 24.93 -10.91
N SER A 87 17.45 24.30 -11.00
CA SER A 87 17.60 22.85 -10.80
C SER A 87 17.01 22.34 -9.49
N ALA A 88 17.17 23.07 -8.38
CA ALA A 88 16.60 22.72 -7.09
C ALA A 88 15.05 22.73 -7.09
N ASN A 89 14.45 23.74 -7.72
CA ASN A 89 12.99 23.89 -7.78
C ASN A 89 12.38 22.81 -8.69
N VAL A 90 12.99 22.61 -9.87
CA VAL A 90 12.53 21.61 -10.84
C VAL A 90 12.68 20.20 -10.30
N LEU A 91 13.80 19.89 -9.63
CA LEU A 91 14.00 18.59 -8.98
C LEU A 91 12.98 18.36 -7.86
N GLY A 92 12.69 19.36 -7.04
CA GLY A 92 11.69 19.26 -5.97
C GLY A 92 10.28 18.99 -6.50
N GLU A 93 9.88 19.64 -7.59
CA GLU A 93 8.60 19.37 -8.27
C GLU A 93 8.55 17.98 -8.89
N ALA A 94 9.62 17.57 -9.58
CA ALA A 94 9.74 16.26 -10.20
C ALA A 94 9.69 15.14 -9.14
N GLN A 95 10.39 15.31 -8.03
CA GLN A 95 10.40 14.36 -6.91
C GLN A 95 9.01 14.27 -6.27
N LYS A 96 8.38 15.40 -5.96
CA LYS A 96 7.01 15.41 -5.42
C LYS A 96 6.00 14.71 -6.34
N LEU A 97 6.13 14.92 -7.66
CA LEU A 97 5.28 14.27 -8.65
C LEU A 97 5.60 12.77 -8.81
N ASN A 98 6.88 12.40 -8.76
CA ASN A 98 7.35 11.01 -8.75
C ASN A 98 6.87 10.26 -7.50
N ASP A 99 6.88 10.90 -6.34
CA ASP A 99 6.42 10.31 -5.07
C ASP A 99 4.89 10.19 -5.03
N SER A 100 4.18 11.19 -5.57
CA SER A 100 2.71 11.14 -5.69
C SER A 100 2.22 10.07 -6.67
N GLN A 101 3.04 9.75 -7.68
CA GLN A 101 2.77 8.70 -8.67
C GLN A 101 3.45 7.37 -8.33
N ALA A 102 4.23 7.30 -7.25
CA ALA A 102 4.79 6.05 -6.79
C ALA A 102 3.65 5.06 -6.58
N PRO A 103 3.80 3.79 -7.01
CA PRO A 103 2.90 2.73 -6.58
C PRO A 103 2.81 2.84 -5.06
N LYS A 104 1.62 3.17 -4.56
CA LYS A 104 1.39 3.16 -3.12
C LYS A 104 1.51 1.70 -2.71
N ALA A 105 2.70 1.29 -2.27
CA ALA A 105 2.80 0.15 -1.38
C ALA A 105 1.88 0.51 -0.22
N ASP A 106 0.80 -0.25 -0.04
CA ASP A 106 -0.29 0.07 0.87
C ASP A 106 0.24 0.51 2.24
N ALA A 107 0.32 1.82 2.44
CA ALA A 107 0.74 2.46 3.69
C ALA A 107 -0.38 2.35 4.74
N GLN A 108 -1.19 1.29 4.68
CA GLN A 108 -2.27 0.97 5.60
C GLN A 108 -1.89 -0.15 6.57
N GLN A 109 -0.65 -0.64 6.53
CA GLN A 109 -0.19 -1.67 7.46
C GLN A 109 0.22 -1.14 8.85
N ASN A 110 0.35 0.19 9.04
CA ASN A 110 0.92 0.78 10.27
C ASN A 110 0.03 1.79 11.01
N ASN A 111 -1.27 1.91 10.70
CA ASN A 111 -2.17 2.79 11.45
C ASN A 111 -3.44 2.11 12.00
N PHE A 112 -3.40 0.78 12.14
CA PHE A 112 -4.45 0.07 12.86
C PHE A 112 -4.40 0.44 14.35
N ASN A 113 -5.54 0.79 14.93
CA ASN A 113 -5.68 0.86 16.38
C ASN A 113 -5.54 -0.55 17.00
N LYS A 114 -5.42 -0.64 18.33
CA LYS A 114 -5.20 -1.91 19.03
C LYS A 114 -6.26 -2.98 18.70
N ASP A 115 -7.52 -2.57 18.59
CA ASP A 115 -8.63 -3.48 18.34
C ASP A 115 -8.60 -4.01 16.90
N GLN A 116 -8.24 -3.16 15.94
CA GLN A 116 -8.06 -3.54 14.54
C GLN A 116 -6.87 -4.49 14.34
N GLN A 117 -5.75 -4.23 15.03
CA GLN A 117 -4.62 -5.15 15.03
C GLN A 117 -5.02 -6.49 15.63
N SER A 118 -5.77 -6.48 16.74
CA SER A 118 -6.25 -7.71 17.39
C SER A 118 -7.16 -8.51 16.45
N ALA A 119 -8.11 -7.86 15.78
CA ALA A 119 -8.96 -8.50 14.78
C ALA A 119 -8.14 -9.11 13.64
N PHE A 120 -7.12 -8.41 13.14
CA PHE A 120 -6.21 -8.92 12.11
C PHE A 120 -5.49 -10.19 12.57
N TYR A 121 -4.87 -10.16 13.75
CA TYR A 121 -4.17 -11.32 14.32
C TYR A 121 -5.11 -12.49 14.60
N GLU A 122 -6.32 -12.23 15.08
CA GLU A 122 -7.30 -13.28 15.33
C GLU A 122 -7.70 -13.98 14.03
N ILE A 123 -8.07 -13.23 12.98
CA ILE A 123 -8.46 -13.78 11.68
C ILE A 123 -7.30 -14.58 11.06
N LEU A 124 -6.07 -14.06 11.16
CA LEU A 124 -4.89 -14.70 10.61
C LEU A 124 -4.64 -16.09 11.21
N ASN A 125 -5.01 -16.29 12.48
CA ASN A 125 -4.77 -17.51 13.25
C ASN A 125 -6.01 -18.42 13.37
N MET A 126 -7.08 -18.16 12.61
CA MET A 126 -8.27 -19.02 12.64
C MET A 126 -7.99 -20.37 11.95
N PRO A 127 -8.11 -21.50 12.66
CA PRO A 127 -7.66 -22.81 12.17
C PRO A 127 -8.58 -23.40 11.09
N ASN A 128 -9.87 -23.04 11.10
CA ASN A 128 -10.87 -23.64 10.21
C ASN A 128 -11.18 -22.75 8.99
N LEU A 129 -10.42 -21.67 8.78
CA LEU A 129 -10.52 -20.86 7.56
C LEU A 129 -9.42 -21.27 6.57
N ASN A 130 -9.82 -21.54 5.34
CA ASN A 130 -8.87 -21.74 4.25
C ASN A 130 -8.15 -20.42 3.90
N GLU A 131 -7.05 -20.52 3.14
CA GLU A 131 -6.22 -19.36 2.80
C GLU A 131 -6.98 -18.27 2.05
N GLU A 132 -7.88 -18.63 1.12
CA GLU A 132 -8.67 -17.67 0.34
C GLU A 132 -9.66 -16.90 1.22
N GLN A 133 -10.38 -17.58 2.11
CA GLN A 133 -11.32 -16.97 3.05
C GLN A 133 -10.59 -16.05 4.04
N ARG A 134 -9.48 -16.54 4.60
CA ARG A 134 -8.62 -15.76 5.49
C ARG A 134 -8.12 -14.51 4.80
N ASN A 135 -7.54 -14.66 3.60
CA ASN A 135 -7.04 -13.53 2.82
C ASN A 135 -8.17 -12.57 2.45
N GLY A 136 -9.36 -13.07 2.12
CA GLY A 136 -10.56 -12.25 1.86
C GLY A 136 -10.93 -11.37 3.05
N PHE A 137 -11.05 -11.94 4.26
CA PHE A 137 -11.34 -11.16 5.47
C PHE A 137 -10.22 -10.17 5.81
N ILE A 138 -8.96 -10.58 5.65
CA ILE A 138 -7.81 -9.71 5.89
C ILE A 138 -7.80 -8.53 4.91
N GLN A 139 -8.17 -8.73 3.64
CA GLN A 139 -8.30 -7.63 2.69
C GLN A 139 -9.46 -6.71 3.04
N SER A 140 -10.63 -7.23 3.43
CA SER A 140 -11.74 -6.40 3.92
C SER A 140 -11.33 -5.53 5.12
N LEU A 141 -10.53 -6.07 6.05
CA LEU A 141 -9.95 -5.30 7.17
C LEU A 141 -8.97 -4.22 6.72
N LYS A 142 -8.19 -4.50 5.68
CA LYS A 142 -7.25 -3.53 5.09
C LYS A 142 -8.00 -2.43 4.36
N ASP A 143 -9.05 -2.76 3.60
CA ASP A 143 -9.83 -1.80 2.83
C ASP A 143 -10.62 -0.86 3.75
N ASP A 144 -11.27 -1.41 4.80
CA ASP A 144 -11.99 -0.61 5.80
C ASP A 144 -11.72 -1.11 7.24
N PRO A 145 -10.69 -0.56 7.91
CA PRO A 145 -10.37 -0.91 9.30
C PRO A 145 -11.50 -0.59 10.29
N SER A 146 -12.40 0.34 9.97
CA SER A 146 -13.52 0.70 10.86
C SER A 146 -14.52 -0.45 11.03
N GLN A 147 -14.56 -1.39 10.09
CA GLN A 147 -15.42 -2.57 10.10
C GLN A 147 -14.83 -3.76 10.87
N SER A 148 -13.72 -3.57 11.58
CA SER A 148 -12.99 -4.67 12.24
C SER A 148 -13.86 -5.58 13.12
N THR A 149 -14.77 -5.01 13.91
CA THR A 149 -15.73 -5.78 14.73
C THR A 149 -16.64 -6.67 13.89
N ASN A 150 -17.17 -6.14 12.77
CA ASN A 150 -18.10 -6.86 11.91
C ASN A 150 -17.37 -7.98 11.15
N VAL A 151 -16.24 -7.66 10.54
CA VAL A 151 -15.42 -8.62 9.78
C VAL A 151 -14.91 -9.74 10.67
N LEU A 152 -14.44 -9.43 11.89
CA LEU A 152 -14.02 -10.43 12.86
C LEU A 152 -15.19 -11.35 13.27
N GLY A 153 -16.38 -10.79 13.49
CA GLY A 153 -17.58 -11.56 13.84
C GLY A 153 -17.99 -12.55 12.74
N GLU A 154 -17.96 -12.12 11.48
CA GLU A 154 -18.24 -12.99 10.33
C GLU A 154 -17.19 -14.10 10.18
N ALA A 155 -15.91 -13.74 10.30
CA ALA A 155 -14.81 -14.71 10.25
C ALA A 155 -14.93 -15.76 11.36
N LYS A 156 -15.23 -15.35 12.60
CA LYS A 156 -15.48 -16.28 13.73
C LYS A 156 -16.64 -17.21 13.45
N LYS A 157 -17.78 -16.68 13.01
CA LYS A 157 -18.97 -17.48 12.71
C LYS A 157 -18.69 -18.49 11.60
N LEU A 158 -17.95 -18.09 10.58
CA LEU A 158 -17.58 -18.98 9.48
C LEU A 158 -16.58 -20.05 9.96
N ASN A 159 -15.59 -19.66 10.75
CA ASN A 159 -14.62 -20.57 11.37
C ASN A 159 -15.30 -21.59 12.30
N GLU A 160 -16.30 -21.18 13.07
CA GLU A 160 -17.11 -22.07 13.91
C GLU A 160 -17.99 -23.00 13.07
N SER A 161 -18.56 -22.51 11.97
CA SER A 161 -19.42 -23.30 11.08
C SER A 161 -18.65 -24.39 10.33
N GLN A 162 -17.39 -24.08 9.98
CA GLN A 162 -16.45 -24.99 9.33
C GLN A 162 -15.66 -25.85 10.31
N ALA A 163 -15.84 -25.62 11.61
CA ALA A 163 -15.17 -26.41 12.61
C ALA A 163 -15.57 -27.89 12.42
N PRO A 164 -14.59 -28.82 12.40
CA PRO A 164 -14.86 -30.25 12.24
C PRO A 164 -15.78 -30.76 13.35
N LYS A 165 -17.02 -31.04 12.98
CA LYS A 165 -18.02 -31.58 13.90
C LYS A 165 -17.73 -33.05 14.15
N ALA A 166 -17.82 -33.46 15.40
CA ALA A 166 -17.83 -34.89 15.71
C ALA A 166 -19.11 -35.51 15.12
N ASP A 167 -18.99 -36.65 14.45
CA ASP A 167 -20.14 -37.47 14.01
C ASP A 167 -20.93 -38.09 15.19
N ASN A 168 -20.56 -37.76 16.42
CA ASN A 168 -21.16 -38.26 17.66
C ASN A 168 -22.11 -37.23 18.27
N ASN A 169 -23.12 -37.72 19.00
CA ASN A 169 -24.11 -36.89 19.71
C ASN A 169 -23.52 -36.22 20.97
N PHE A 170 -22.41 -35.49 20.80
CA PHE A 170 -21.73 -34.80 21.87
C PHE A 170 -22.53 -33.60 22.35
N ASN A 171 -22.58 -33.41 23.67
CA ASN A 171 -23.06 -32.17 24.26
C ASN A 171 -22.05 -31.02 24.00
N LYS A 172 -22.41 -29.80 24.38
CA LYS A 172 -21.58 -28.62 24.09
C LYS A 172 -20.19 -28.69 24.73
N GLU A 173 -20.08 -29.21 25.96
CA GLU A 173 -18.77 -29.33 26.63
C GLU A 173 -17.87 -30.36 25.94
N GLN A 174 -18.44 -31.49 25.51
CA GLN A 174 -17.72 -32.55 24.80
C GLN A 174 -17.26 -32.10 23.41
N GLN A 175 -18.10 -31.35 22.69
CA GLN A 175 -17.70 -30.73 21.43
C GLN A 175 -16.54 -29.75 21.65
N ASN A 176 -16.61 -28.91 22.69
CA ASN A 176 -15.52 -27.98 23.01
C ASN A 176 -14.21 -28.73 23.29
N ALA A 177 -14.25 -29.79 24.10
CA ALA A 177 -13.06 -30.61 24.37
C ALA A 177 -12.50 -31.26 23.11
N PHE A 178 -13.36 -31.78 22.23
CA PHE A 178 -12.95 -32.33 20.93
C PHE A 178 -12.21 -31.28 20.08
N TYR A 179 -12.76 -30.06 19.99
CA TYR A 179 -12.13 -28.97 19.25
C TYR A 179 -10.79 -28.53 19.84
N GLU A 180 -10.71 -28.38 21.16
CA GLU A 180 -9.48 -27.96 21.83
C GLU A 180 -8.36 -29.00 21.66
N ILE A 181 -8.68 -30.30 21.77
CA ILE A 181 -7.73 -31.39 21.52
C ILE A 181 -7.28 -31.39 20.06
N LEU A 182 -8.22 -31.23 19.12
CA LEU A 182 -7.91 -31.27 17.70
C LEU A 182 -6.97 -30.13 17.26
N ASN A 183 -7.13 -28.94 17.84
CA ASN A 183 -6.36 -27.75 17.46
C ASN A 183 -5.16 -27.48 18.37
N MET A 184 -4.80 -28.41 19.27
CA MET A 184 -3.67 -28.20 20.17
C MET A 184 -2.33 -28.29 19.42
N PRO A 185 -1.48 -27.24 19.47
CA PRO A 185 -0.21 -27.21 18.74
C PRO A 185 0.91 -28.03 19.41
N ASN A 186 0.76 -28.32 20.71
CA ASN A 186 1.69 -29.12 21.51
C ASN A 186 1.50 -30.64 21.33
N LEU A 187 0.46 -31.07 20.62
CA LEU A 187 0.20 -32.48 20.33
C LEU A 187 0.67 -32.83 18.92
N ASN A 188 1.41 -33.92 18.80
CA ASN A 188 1.64 -34.54 17.50
C ASN A 188 0.37 -35.24 16.98
N GLU A 189 0.34 -35.61 15.70
CA GLU A 189 -0.84 -36.18 15.06
C GLU A 189 -1.29 -37.50 15.71
N GLU A 190 -0.37 -38.36 16.14
CA GLU A 190 -0.70 -39.64 16.79
C GLU A 190 -1.34 -39.43 18.17
N GLN A 191 -0.77 -38.54 18.98
CA GLN A 191 -1.30 -38.18 20.30
C GLN A 191 -2.69 -37.55 20.16
N ARG A 192 -2.83 -36.61 19.23
CA ARG A 192 -4.11 -35.97 18.91
C ARG A 192 -5.15 -37.00 18.52
N ASN A 193 -4.83 -37.89 17.57
CA ASN A 193 -5.73 -38.94 17.13
C ASN A 193 -6.08 -39.91 18.26
N GLY A 194 -5.13 -40.23 19.15
CA GLY A 194 -5.35 -41.02 20.35
C GLY A 194 -6.37 -40.38 21.30
N PHE A 195 -6.16 -39.12 21.69
CA PHE A 195 -7.09 -38.38 22.57
C PHE A 195 -8.47 -38.22 21.93
N ILE A 196 -8.52 -37.91 20.64
CA ILE A 196 -9.78 -37.79 19.90
C ILE A 196 -10.53 -39.12 19.88
N GLN A 197 -9.82 -40.25 19.73
CA GLN A 197 -10.44 -41.57 19.77
C GLN A 197 -10.94 -41.91 21.18
N SER A 198 -10.14 -41.70 22.22
CA SER A 198 -10.58 -41.90 23.61
C SER A 198 -11.80 -41.04 23.96
N LEU A 199 -11.86 -39.82 23.44
CA LEU A 199 -13.01 -38.93 23.61
C LEU A 199 -14.27 -39.42 22.88
N LYS A 200 -14.11 -40.08 21.72
CA LYS A 200 -15.22 -40.73 21.00
C LYS A 200 -15.70 -41.97 21.73
N ASP A 201 -14.78 -42.75 22.30
CA ASP A 201 -15.09 -44.00 22.99
C ASP A 201 -15.80 -43.73 24.34
N ASP A 202 -15.35 -42.71 25.10
CA ASP A 202 -16.01 -42.27 26.34
C ASP A 202 -16.09 -40.73 26.43
N PRO A 203 -17.16 -40.12 25.90
CA PRO A 203 -17.34 -38.67 25.93
C PRO A 203 -17.51 -38.10 27.34
N SER A 204 -17.88 -38.93 28.33
CA SER A 204 -18.01 -38.49 29.72
C SER A 204 -16.67 -38.04 30.32
N GLN A 205 -15.55 -38.53 29.76
CA GLN A 205 -14.19 -38.19 30.18
C GLN A 205 -13.63 -36.92 29.52
N SER A 206 -14.44 -36.19 28.76
CA SER A 206 -14.02 -34.99 28.01
C SER A 206 -13.17 -34.00 28.82
N ALA A 207 -13.57 -33.70 30.06
CA ALA A 207 -12.83 -32.79 30.93
C ALA A 207 -11.45 -33.35 31.34
N ASN A 208 -11.37 -34.65 31.64
CA ASN A 208 -10.13 -35.32 32.04
C ASN A 208 -9.15 -35.42 30.87
N LEU A 209 -9.64 -35.86 29.71
CA LEU A 209 -8.83 -35.99 28.49
C LEU A 209 -8.29 -34.63 28.02
N LEU A 210 -9.11 -33.58 28.09
CA LEU A 210 -8.67 -32.22 27.77
C LEU A 210 -7.59 -31.73 28.74
N ALA A 211 -7.75 -32.00 30.03
CA ALA A 211 -6.75 -31.63 31.04
C ALA A 211 -5.43 -32.40 30.85
N GLU A 212 -5.49 -33.66 30.43
CA GLU A 212 -4.31 -34.48 30.13
C GLU A 212 -3.60 -34.01 28.88
N ALA A 213 -4.34 -33.69 27.82
CA ALA A 213 -3.81 -33.17 26.57
C ALA A 213 -3.11 -31.79 26.72
N LYS A 214 -3.47 -31.01 27.75
CA LYS A 214 -2.87 -29.71 28.08
C LYS A 214 -1.60 -29.79 28.93
N LYS A 215 -1.24 -30.96 29.47
CA LYS A 215 -0.01 -31.16 30.26
C LYS A 215 1.22 -31.19 29.37
#